data_AF-A0A4Y2W6F2-F1
#
_entry.id   AF-A0A4Y2W6F2-F1
#
_cell.length_a   1.000
_cell.length_b   1.000
_cell.length_c   1.000
_cell.angle_alpha   90.00
_cell.angle_beta   90.00
_cell.angle_gamma   90.00
#
_symmetry.space_group_name_H-M   'P 1'
#
loop_
_entity.id
_entity.type
_entity.pdbx_description
1 polymer ?
#
loop_
_entity_poly.entity_id
_entity_poly.type
_entity_poly.pdbx_seq_one_letter_code
_entity_poly.pdbx_strand_id
1 'polypeptide(L)'
;MFQTIADPADCKVRSVIRFLNAKKVEPAEIHCQLVEIYGENVMTDGMVRKWVRQFNDGRTSAHDEARSGRPFVVNDGLVAKVNEKIRENRRFKIRMILMSFHKFQKLFCMGLSQIT
;
A
#
# COMPACT_ATOMS: atom_id res chain seq x y z
N MET A 1 -16.18 -30.03 -18.62
CA MET A 1 -15.01 -29.78 -17.75
C MET A 1 -14.36 -28.49 -18.21
N PHE A 2 -14.27 -27.49 -17.33
CA PHE A 2 -13.53 -26.26 -17.62
C PHE A 2 -12.03 -26.57 -17.60
N GLN A 3 -11.28 -25.97 -18.53
CA GLN A 3 -9.82 -26.09 -18.52
C GLN A 3 -9.27 -25.29 -17.35
N THR A 4 -8.50 -25.93 -16.48
CA THR A 4 -7.78 -25.27 -15.40
C THR A 4 -6.69 -24.39 -15.99
N ILE A 5 -6.80 -23.08 -15.81
CA ILE A 5 -5.76 -22.14 -16.24
C ILE A 5 -4.64 -22.22 -15.21
N ALA A 6 -3.52 -22.84 -15.57
CA ALA A 6 -2.33 -22.87 -14.72
C ALA A 6 -1.80 -21.44 -14.51
N ASP A 7 -1.52 -21.09 -13.25
CA ASP A 7 -0.86 -19.85 -12.81
C ASP A 7 -1.49 -18.55 -13.37
N PRO A 8 -2.73 -18.21 -12.95
CA PRO A 8 -3.33 -16.94 -13.34
C PRO A 8 -2.59 -15.77 -12.69
N ALA A 9 -2.31 -14.72 -13.46
CA ALA A 9 -1.84 -13.46 -12.88
C ALA A 9 -2.80 -12.97 -11.78
N ASP A 10 -2.26 -12.54 -10.65
CA ASP A 10 -3.01 -12.04 -9.48
C ASP A 10 -4.17 -11.09 -9.83
N CYS A 11 -3.95 -10.17 -10.76
CA CYS A 11 -4.95 -9.18 -11.18
C CYS A 11 -6.18 -9.83 -11.84
N LYS A 12 -6.02 -10.99 -12.51
CA LYS A 12 -7.14 -11.74 -13.11
C LYS A 12 -8.01 -12.35 -12.01
N VAL A 13 -7.40 -13.02 -11.04
CA VAL A 13 -8.09 -13.62 -9.89
C VAL A 13 -8.86 -12.55 -9.10
N ARG A 14 -8.22 -11.42 -8.82
CA ARG A 14 -8.84 -10.28 -8.11
C ARG A 14 -9.98 -9.65 -8.89
N SER A 15 -9.93 -9.65 -10.23
CA SER A 15 -11.04 -9.20 -11.08
C SER A 15 -12.25 -10.14 -10.98
N VAL A 16 -12.01 -11.46 -10.91
CA VAL A 16 -13.07 -12.45 -10.68
C VAL A 16 -13.70 -12.26 -9.29
N ILE A 17 -12.90 -12.02 -8.24
CA ILE A 17 -13.45 -11.68 -6.91
C ILE A 17 -14.34 -10.45 -6.98
N ARG A 18 -13.88 -9.37 -7.63
CA ARG A 18 -14.67 -8.13 -7.75
C ARG A 18 -16.02 -8.40 -8.41
N PHE A 19 -16.03 -9.20 -9.48
CA PHE A 19 -17.24 -9.59 -10.18
C PHE A 19 -18.19 -10.43 -9.30
N LEU A 20 -17.69 -11.46 -8.62
CA LEU A 20 -18.50 -12.32 -7.75
C LEU A 20 -19.00 -11.57 -6.51
N ASN A 21 -18.20 -10.67 -5.94
CA ASN A 21 -18.61 -9.80 -4.85
C ASN A 21 -19.73 -8.83 -5.28
N ALA A 22 -19.66 -8.27 -6.50
CA ALA A 22 -20.73 -7.44 -7.06
C ALA A 22 -22.05 -8.22 -7.22
N LYS A 23 -21.95 -9.53 -7.49
CA LYS A 23 -23.09 -10.47 -7.49
C LYS A 23 -23.57 -10.89 -6.09
N LYS A 24 -22.96 -10.36 -5.02
CA LYS A 24 -23.27 -10.68 -3.61
C LYS A 24 -23.06 -12.16 -3.26
N VAL A 25 -22.06 -12.80 -3.89
CA VAL A 25 -21.61 -14.15 -3.52
C VAL A 25 -20.82 -14.07 -2.22
N GLU A 26 -21.08 -14.98 -1.29
CA GLU A 26 -20.37 -15.05 0.00
C GLU A 26 -18.88 -15.36 -0.19
N PRO A 27 -17.96 -14.78 0.62
CA PRO A 27 -16.52 -14.95 0.43
C PRO A 27 -16.03 -16.40 0.42
N ALA A 28 -16.66 -17.28 1.22
CA ALA A 28 -16.32 -18.70 1.26
C ALA A 28 -16.65 -19.39 -0.08
N GLU A 29 -17.79 -19.05 -0.68
CA GLU A 29 -18.21 -19.57 -1.98
C GLU A 29 -17.33 -19.02 -3.11
N ILE A 30 -16.92 -17.75 -3.02
CA ILE A 30 -15.92 -17.17 -3.94
C ILE A 30 -14.62 -17.99 -3.90
N HIS A 31 -14.13 -18.35 -2.71
CA HIS A 31 -12.93 -19.17 -2.58
C HIS A 31 -13.10 -20.55 -3.22
N CYS A 32 -14.23 -21.23 -2.98
CA CYS A 32 -14.54 -22.52 -3.62
C CYS A 32 -14.51 -22.45 -5.15
N GLN A 33 -15.15 -21.43 -5.73
CA GLN A 33 -15.16 -21.24 -7.19
C GLN A 33 -13.77 -20.92 -7.75
N LEU A 34 -12.96 -20.15 -7.02
CA LEU A 34 -11.58 -19.87 -7.44
C LEU A 34 -10.73 -21.14 -7.45
N VAL A 35 -10.86 -22.00 -6.44
CA VAL A 35 -10.16 -23.29 -6.38
C VAL A 35 -10.58 -24.21 -7.52
N GLU A 36 -11.88 -24.22 -7.87
CA GLU A 36 -12.38 -25.01 -8.99
C GLU A 36 -11.80 -24.56 -10.35
N ILE A 37 -11.70 -23.24 -10.56
CA ILE A 37 -11.26 -22.66 -11.85
C ILE A 37 -9.73 -22.68 -12.01
N TYR A 38 -9.00 -22.36 -10.94
CA TYR A 38 -7.56 -22.08 -10.99
C TYR A 38 -6.70 -23.06 -10.18
N GLY A 39 -7.31 -23.94 -9.39
CA GLY A 39 -6.63 -24.92 -8.53
C GLY A 39 -6.41 -24.44 -7.09
N GLU A 40 -6.03 -25.37 -6.21
CA GLU A 40 -5.90 -25.15 -4.76
C GLU A 40 -4.92 -24.04 -4.36
N ASN A 41 -3.89 -23.79 -5.19
CA ASN A 41 -2.82 -22.83 -4.88
C ASN A 41 -3.08 -21.40 -5.37
N VAL A 42 -4.28 -21.10 -5.90
CA VAL A 42 -4.57 -19.78 -6.49
C VAL A 42 -4.48 -18.66 -5.45
N MET A 43 -5.10 -18.85 -4.28
CA MET A 43 -5.16 -17.85 -3.24
C MET A 43 -5.76 -18.40 -1.97
N THR A 44 -5.26 -17.95 -0.82
CA THR A 44 -5.86 -18.34 0.46
C THR A 44 -7.20 -17.65 0.68
N ASP A 45 -8.09 -18.34 1.38
CA ASP A 45 -9.38 -17.83 1.86
C ASP A 45 -9.25 -16.50 2.65
N GLY A 46 -8.16 -16.30 3.41
CA GLY A 46 -7.86 -15.03 4.07
C GLY A 46 -7.62 -13.86 3.11
N MET A 47 -6.95 -14.12 1.97
CA MET A 47 -6.72 -13.11 0.93
C MET A 47 -8.01 -12.79 0.16
N VAL A 48 -8.87 -13.79 -0.10
CA VAL A 48 -10.21 -13.56 -0.69
C VAL A 48 -11.01 -12.59 0.17
N ARG A 49 -11.12 -12.86 1.48
CA ARG A 49 -11.81 -11.96 2.43
C ARG A 49 -11.22 -10.56 2.46
N LYS A 50 -9.89 -10.43 2.40
CA LYS A 50 -9.21 -9.13 2.34
C LYS A 50 -9.63 -8.34 1.11
N TRP A 51 -9.65 -8.96 -0.06
CA TRP A 51 -10.06 -8.31 -1.31
C TRP A 51 -11.55 -7.96 -1.31
N VAL A 52 -12.42 -8.84 -0.82
CA VAL A 52 -13.86 -8.54 -0.67
C VAL A 52 -14.07 -7.29 0.18
N ARG A 53 -13.39 -7.17 1.32
CA ARG A 53 -13.46 -5.97 2.18
C ARG A 53 -13.03 -4.72 1.42
N GLN A 54 -11.87 -4.75 0.76
CA GLN A 54 -11.38 -3.60 0.01
C GLN A 54 -12.33 -3.16 -1.12
N PHE A 55 -12.96 -4.10 -1.83
CA PHE A 55 -13.96 -3.77 -2.84
C PHE A 55 -15.24 -3.19 -2.23
N ASN A 56 -15.65 -3.65 -1.04
CA ASN A 56 -16.76 -3.06 -0.30
C ASN A 56 -16.43 -1.65 0.22
N ASP A 57 -15.16 -1.39 0.55
CA ASP A 57 -14.66 -0.06 0.94
C ASP A 57 -14.50 0.90 -0.26
N GLY A 58 -14.93 0.49 -1.46
CA GLY A 58 -14.97 1.34 -2.65
C GLY A 58 -13.75 1.25 -3.57
N ARG A 59 -12.79 0.35 -3.29
CA ARG A 59 -11.67 0.11 -4.21
C ARG A 59 -12.21 -0.42 -5.55
N THR A 60 -11.69 0.08 -6.66
CA THR A 60 -12.08 -0.39 -8.01
C THR A 60 -10.94 -1.13 -8.73
N SER A 61 -9.69 -0.82 -8.43
CA SER A 61 -8.54 -1.47 -9.07
C SER A 61 -8.30 -2.89 -8.54
N ALA A 62 -8.00 -3.82 -9.46
CA ALA A 62 -7.53 -5.17 -9.14
C ALA A 62 -5.99 -5.24 -8.99
N HIS A 63 -5.28 -4.17 -9.35
CA HIS A 63 -3.82 -4.08 -9.22
C HIS A 63 -3.43 -3.57 -7.84
N ASP A 64 -2.27 -4.00 -7.36
CA ASP A 64 -1.67 -3.46 -6.15
C ASP A 64 -1.47 -1.95 -6.28
N GLU A 65 -1.75 -1.24 -5.19
CA GLU A 65 -1.42 0.17 -5.11
C GLU A 65 0.09 0.32 -5.06
N ALA A 66 0.58 1.45 -5.58
CA ALA A 66 1.98 1.81 -5.44
C ALA A 66 2.33 1.74 -3.95
N ARG A 67 3.31 0.92 -3.61
CA ARG A 67 3.81 0.86 -2.23
C ARG A 67 4.29 2.25 -1.88
N SER A 68 3.70 2.86 -0.86
CA SER A 68 4.29 4.04 -0.24
C SER A 68 5.65 3.60 0.30
N GLY A 69 6.71 3.88 -0.45
CA GLY A 69 8.08 3.57 -0.05
C GLY A 69 8.43 4.30 1.25
N ARG A 70 9.66 4.09 1.73
CA ARG A 70 10.15 4.91 2.85
C ARG A 70 10.12 6.38 2.42
N PRO A 71 9.42 7.26 3.15
CA PRO A 71 9.42 8.68 2.83
C PRO A 71 10.85 9.20 2.88
N PHE A 72 11.36 9.68 1.73
CA PHE A 72 12.65 10.35 1.68
C PHE A 72 12.44 11.83 2.01
N VAL A 73 12.86 12.22 3.21
CA VAL A 73 12.60 13.57 3.76
C VAL A 73 13.61 14.61 3.23
N VAL A 74 14.70 14.15 2.60
CA VAL A 74 15.73 15.06 2.06
C VAL A 74 15.34 15.47 0.64
N ASN A 75 15.22 16.77 0.40
CA ASN A 75 14.98 17.34 -0.93
C ASN A 75 15.92 18.56 -1.08
N ASP A 76 16.22 18.98 -2.30
CA ASP A 76 17.07 20.14 -2.62
C ASP A 76 16.61 21.41 -1.91
N GLY A 77 15.29 21.59 -1.74
CA GLY A 77 14.74 22.70 -0.97
C GLY A 77 15.11 22.66 0.53
N LEU A 78 15.24 21.46 1.12
CA LEU A 78 15.74 21.29 2.49
C LEU A 78 17.24 21.59 2.55
N VAL A 79 18.01 21.11 1.57
CA VAL A 79 19.46 21.35 1.47
C VAL A 79 19.75 22.85 1.35
N ALA A 80 19.00 23.56 0.49
CA ALA A 80 19.11 25.00 0.32
C ALA A 80 18.85 25.76 1.62
N LYS A 81 17.79 25.43 2.37
CA LYS A 81 17.46 26.05 3.66
C LYS A 81 18.51 25.78 4.74
N VAL A 82 19.08 24.58 4.76
CA VAL A 82 20.18 24.27 5.70
C VAL A 82 21.42 25.10 5.35
N ASN A 83 21.76 25.19 4.06
CA ASN A 83 22.90 25.99 3.60
C ASN A 83 22.71 27.50 3.88
N GLU A 84 21.49 28.02 3.73
CA GLU A 84 21.15 29.39 4.12
C GLU A 84 21.41 29.64 5.60
N LYS A 85 20.89 28.78 6.49
CA LYS A 85 21.12 28.90 7.94
C LYS A 85 22.60 28.81 8.34
N ILE A 86 23.38 28.00 7.63
CA ILE A 86 24.83 27.91 7.83
C ILE A 86 25.53 29.22 7.42
N ARG A 87 25.09 29.87 6.34
CA ARG A 87 25.61 31.17 5.90
C ARG A 87 25.24 32.30 6.85
N GLU A 88 23.99 32.33 7.32
CA GLU A 88 23.49 33.34 8.27
C GLU A 88 24.19 33.25 9.63
N ASN A 89 24.53 32.04 10.08
CA ASN A 89 25.16 31.83 11.37
C ASN A 89 26.33 30.84 11.25
N ARG A 90 27.55 31.37 11.13
CA ARG A 90 28.78 30.56 11.07
C ARG A 90 29.02 29.70 12.33
N ARG A 91 28.33 29.97 13.44
CA ARG A 91 28.37 29.16 14.68
C ARG A 91 27.29 28.06 14.71
N PHE A 92 26.54 27.86 13.63
CA PHE A 92 25.52 26.83 13.53
C PHE A 92 26.16 25.43 13.53
N LYS A 93 25.83 24.61 14.54
CA LYS A 93 26.45 23.30 14.74
C LYS A 93 25.57 22.18 14.19
N ILE A 94 26.20 21.11 13.70
CA ILE A 94 25.54 19.88 13.20
C ILE A 94 24.46 19.36 14.17
N ARG A 95 24.70 19.44 15.48
CA ARG A 95 23.71 19.07 16.52
C ARG A 95 22.36 19.81 16.40
N MET A 96 22.38 21.08 15.99
CA MET A 96 21.16 21.89 15.85
C MET A 96 20.35 21.47 14.62
N ILE A 97 21.04 21.07 13.54
CA ILE A 97 20.41 20.47 12.35
C ILE A 97 19.75 19.14 12.73
N LEU A 98 20.51 18.26 13.39
CA LEU A 98 20.02 16.94 13.84
C LEU A 98 18.80 17.07 14.76
N MET A 99 18.84 17.96 15.74
CA MET A 99 17.69 18.18 16.64
C MET A 99 16.45 18.70 15.91
N SER A 100 16.63 19.56 14.91
CA SER A 100 15.52 20.09 14.11
C SER A 100 14.93 19.00 13.23
N PHE A 101 15.78 18.26 12.50
CA PHE A 101 15.37 17.18 11.61
C PHE A 101 14.66 16.05 12.36
N HIS A 102 15.16 15.66 13.54
CA HIS A 102 14.54 14.62 14.38
C HIS A 102 13.14 15.01 14.84
N LYS A 103 12.91 16.30 15.16
CA LYS A 103 11.57 16.81 15.52
C LYS A 103 10.61 16.76 14.33
N PHE A 104 11.06 17.15 13.13
CA PHE A 104 10.24 17.07 11.91
C PHE A 104 9.92 15.63 11.51
N GLN A 105 10.89 14.72 11.59
CA GLN A 105 10.67 13.29 11.32
C GLN A 105 9.65 12.70 12.28
N LYS A 106 9.75 13.01 13.59
CA LYS A 106 8.75 12.57 14.58
C LYS A 106 7.35 13.11 14.27
N LEU A 107 7.22 14.39 13.91
CA LEU A 107 5.92 15.00 13.58
C LEU A 107 5.28 14.34 12.35
N PHE A 108 6.09 14.08 11.31
CA PHE A 108 5.63 13.44 10.07
C PHE A 108 5.21 11.98 10.30
N CYS A 109 5.99 11.22 11.08
CA CYS A 109 5.62 9.86 11.45
C CYS A 109 4.33 9.79 12.29
N MET A 110 4.07 10.78 13.15
CA MET A 110 2.84 10.84 13.96
C MET A 110 1.63 11.35 13.18
N GLY A 111 1.83 12.20 12.15
CA GLY A 111 0.75 12.75 11.32
C GLY A 111 0.21 11.75 10.29
N LEU A 112 1.09 10.94 9.70
CA LEU A 112 0.67 9.91 8.73
C LEU A 112 -0.10 8.74 9.38
N SER A 113 0.02 8.52 10.69
CA SER A 113 -0.78 7.52 11.41
C SER A 113 -2.19 7.99 11.77
N GLN A 114 -2.55 9.25 11.48
CA GLN A 114 -3.89 9.81 11.75
C GLN A 114 -4.75 9.99 10.49
N ILE A 115 -4.20 9.71 9.30
CA ILE A 115 -4.89 9.87 7.99
C ILE A 115 -5.30 8.51 7.38
N THR A 116 -4.97 7.40 8.03
CA THR A 116 -5.47 6.05 7.72
C THR A 116 -6.41 5.59 8.83
#